data_AF-A0A0S8K6K9-F1
#
_entry.id   AF-A0A0S8K6K9-F1
#
_cell.length_a   1.000
_cell.length_b   1.000
_cell.length_c   1.000
_cell.angle_alpha   90.00
_cell.angle_beta   90.00
_cell.angle_gamma   90.00
#
_symmetry.space_group_name_H-M   'P 1'
#
loop_
_entity.id
_entity.type
_entity.pdbx_description
1 polymer ?
#
loop_
_entity_poly.entity_id
_entity_poly.type
_entity_poly.pdbx_seq_one_letter_code
_entity_poly.pdbx_strand_id
1 'polypeptide(L)'
;VRPDLTVVDAVRILTAHGPTGGNLNDVKKLDTVIASPDIVAADSYAATLFGRDPQALDFVRAGTAMGLGRSDLDSLKIEEIAVGT
;
A
#
# COMPACT_ATOMS: atom_id res chain seq x y z
N VAL A 1 -4.73 13.67 -13.50
CA VAL A 1 -4.70 12.35 -14.19
C VAL A 1 -5.36 11.36 -13.24
N ARG A 2 -6.25 10.48 -13.73
CA ARG A 2 -6.89 9.43 -12.93
C ARG A 2 -6.48 8.08 -13.53
N PRO A 3 -5.50 7.37 -12.93
CA PRO A 3 -5.02 6.12 -13.49
C PRO A 3 -6.12 5.05 -13.42
N ASP A 4 -6.20 4.19 -14.44
CA ASP A 4 -7.12 3.04 -14.45
C ASP A 4 -6.62 1.89 -13.56
N LEU A 5 -5.31 1.82 -13.33
CA LEU A 5 -4.66 0.80 -12.52
C LEU A 5 -3.46 1.40 -11.79
N THR A 6 -3.38 1.16 -10.48
CA THR A 6 -2.24 1.45 -9.62
C THR A 6 -1.67 0.12 -9.14
N VAL A 7 -0.35 -0.03 -9.25
CA VAL A 7 0.38 -1.23 -8.83
C VAL A 7 1.44 -0.82 -7.82
N VAL A 8 1.45 -1.48 -6.66
CA VAL A 8 2.48 -1.30 -5.62
C VAL A 8 3.32 -2.57 -5.54
N ASP A 9 4.62 -2.41 -5.75
CA ASP A 9 5.60 -3.47 -5.48
C ASP A 9 5.91 -3.49 -3.98
N ALA A 10 5.52 -4.58 -3.32
CA ALA A 10 5.84 -4.85 -1.93
C ALA A 10 6.59 -6.19 -1.78
N VAL A 11 7.35 -6.63 -2.81
CA VAL A 11 8.13 -7.88 -2.73
C VAL A 11 9.13 -7.81 -1.58
N ARG A 12 9.78 -6.65 -1.44
CA ARG A 12 10.58 -6.27 -0.27
C ARG A 12 10.26 -4.84 0.14
N ILE A 13 10.09 -4.62 1.43
CA ILE A 13 9.87 -3.29 2.01
C ILE A 13 11.00 -2.93 2.98
N LEU A 14 11.28 -1.65 3.11
CA LEU A 14 12.23 -1.11 4.07
C LEU A 14 11.45 -0.55 5.27
N THR A 15 11.54 -1.22 6.42
CA THR A 15 10.71 -0.92 7.60
C THR A 15 11.30 0.17 8.50
N ALA A 16 12.58 0.49 8.36
CA ALA A 16 13.27 1.55 9.10
C ALA A 16 14.43 2.15 8.28
N HIS A 17 14.89 3.35 8.68
CA HIS A 17 16.06 4.03 8.11
C HIS A 17 16.05 4.18 6.56
N GLY A 18 14.87 4.35 5.96
CA GLY A 18 14.71 4.72 4.55
C GLY A 18 14.99 6.20 4.27
N PRO A 19 14.88 6.67 3.00
CA PRO A 19 14.48 5.93 1.80
C PRO A 19 15.63 5.20 1.09
N THR A 20 16.89 5.61 1.34
CA THR A 20 18.07 5.08 0.64
C THR A 20 18.48 3.68 1.14
N GLY A 21 18.12 3.32 2.38
CA GLY A 21 18.45 2.03 3.00
C GLY A 21 19.92 1.88 3.37
N GLY A 22 20.42 0.64 3.45
CA GLY A 22 21.82 0.31 3.74
C GLY A 22 22.01 -0.82 4.76
N ASN A 23 20.96 -1.14 5.52
CA ASN A 23 20.96 -2.21 6.51
C ASN A 23 19.92 -3.28 6.12
N LEU A 24 20.38 -4.51 5.86
CA LEU A 24 19.50 -5.62 5.50
C LEU A 24 18.55 -6.03 6.64
N ASN A 25 18.88 -5.72 7.89
CA ASN A 25 17.99 -5.99 9.03
C ASN A 25 16.73 -5.12 9.00
N ASP A 26 16.75 -4.01 8.28
CA ASP A 26 15.58 -3.13 8.10
C ASP A 26 14.73 -3.57 6.90
N VAL A 27 15.13 -4.61 6.15
CA VAL A 27 14.43 -5.11 4.97
C VAL A 27 13.57 -6.31 5.34
N LYS A 28 12.27 -6.23 5.03
CA LYS A 28 11.31 -7.33 5.18
C LYS A 28 10.86 -7.82 3.80
N LYS A 29 10.99 -9.12 3.55
CA LYS A 29 10.45 -9.78 2.35
C LYS A 29 9.00 -10.18 2.59
N LEU A 30 8.10 -9.77 1.69
CA LEU A 30 6.67 -10.11 1.75
C LEU A 30 6.18 -10.84 0.51
N ASP A 31 6.93 -10.80 -0.60
CA ASP A 31 6.53 -11.42 -1.88
C ASP A 31 5.11 -11.01 -2.33
N THR A 32 4.77 -9.74 -2.13
CA THR A 32 3.42 -9.20 -2.36
C THR A 32 3.43 -8.14 -3.47
N VAL A 33 2.42 -8.18 -4.34
CA VAL A 33 2.10 -7.11 -5.29
C VAL A 33 0.65 -6.71 -5.06
N ILE A 34 0.41 -5.40 -4.92
CA ILE A 34 -0.96 -4.85 -4.77
C ILE A 34 -1.35 -4.27 -6.13
N ALA A 35 -2.54 -4.62 -6.62
CA ALA A 35 -3.10 -4.07 -7.86
C ALA A 35 -4.52 -3.56 -7.59
N SER A 36 -4.78 -2.29 -7.89
CA SER A 36 -6.06 -1.65 -7.59
C SER A 36 -6.42 -0.59 -8.63
N PRO A 37 -7.69 -0.48 -9.05
CA PRO A 37 -8.18 0.65 -9.84
C PRO A 37 -8.40 1.92 -8.99
N ASP A 38 -8.26 1.83 -7.68
CA ASP A 38 -8.36 2.93 -6.73
C ASP A 38 -6.99 3.20 -6.09
N ILE A 39 -6.45 4.39 -6.37
CA ILE A 39 -5.11 4.81 -5.92
C ILE A 39 -5.03 4.97 -4.40
N VAL A 40 -6.08 5.49 -3.76
CA VAL A 40 -6.11 5.68 -2.31
C VAL A 40 -6.24 4.35 -1.60
N ALA A 41 -7.05 3.42 -2.15
CA ALA A 41 -7.18 2.08 -1.61
C ALA A 41 -5.86 1.30 -1.69
N ALA A 42 -5.11 1.46 -2.79
CA ALA A 42 -3.80 0.81 -2.96
C ALA A 42 -2.82 1.21 -1.86
N ASP A 43 -2.65 2.52 -1.64
CA ASP A 43 -1.75 3.05 -0.62
C ASP A 43 -2.25 2.78 0.81
N SER A 44 -3.58 2.79 1.00
CA SER A 44 -4.18 2.42 2.28
C SER A 44 -3.87 0.96 2.64
N TYR A 45 -4.03 0.04 1.68
CA TYR A 45 -3.65 -1.35 1.90
C TYR A 45 -2.14 -1.48 2.14
N ALA A 46 -1.30 -0.77 1.38
CA ALA A 46 0.15 -0.77 1.58
C ALA A 46 0.55 -0.30 2.98
N ALA A 47 -0.15 0.67 3.58
CA ALA A 47 0.11 1.12 4.95
C ALA A 47 -0.04 -0.01 5.98
N THR A 48 -0.98 -0.94 5.76
CA THR A 48 -1.18 -2.09 6.64
C THR A 48 0.01 -3.05 6.66
N LEU A 49 0.79 -3.12 5.56
CA LEU A 49 2.02 -3.93 5.49
C LEU A 49 3.11 -3.43 6.46
N PHE A 50 3.03 -2.15 6.85
CA PHE A 50 3.88 -1.52 7.87
C PHE A 50 3.25 -1.54 9.27
N GLY A 51 2.09 -2.18 9.45
CA GLY A 51 1.34 -2.16 10.71
C GLY A 51 0.82 -0.77 11.07
N ARG A 52 0.53 0.06 10.07
CA ARG A 52 0.05 1.43 10.27
C ARG A 52 -1.42 1.55 9.87
N ASP A 53 -2.12 2.39 10.62
CA ASP A 53 -3.43 2.89 10.21
C ASP A 53 -3.26 3.79 8.96
N PRO A 54 -3.97 3.53 7.85
CA PRO A 54 -3.96 4.40 6.67
C PRO A 54 -4.28 5.87 6.99
N GLN A 55 -5.14 6.14 7.98
CA GLN A 55 -5.52 7.49 8.38
C GLN A 55 -4.38 8.26 9.06
N ALA A 56 -3.31 7.58 9.49
CA ALA A 56 -2.11 8.23 10.01
C ALA A 56 -1.25 8.85 8.90
N LEU A 57 -1.52 8.56 7.62
CA LEU A 57 -0.78 9.09 6.48
C LEU A 57 -1.51 10.30 5.88
N ASP A 58 -0.89 11.47 5.96
CA ASP A 58 -1.51 12.73 5.53
C ASP A 58 -1.96 12.72 4.07
N PHE A 59 -1.20 12.07 3.19
CA PHE A 59 -1.54 11.97 1.76
C PHE A 59 -2.75 11.05 1.49
N VAL A 60 -2.94 10.00 2.30
CA VAL A 60 -4.13 9.12 2.22
C VAL A 60 -5.37 9.89 2.64
N ARG A 61 -5.29 10.63 3.74
CA ARG A 61 -6.37 11.52 4.21
C ARG A 61 -6.70 12.59 3.17
N ALA A 62 -5.70 13.26 2.62
CA ALA A 62 -5.89 14.28 1.60
C ALA A 62 -6.53 13.69 0.33
N GLY A 63 -6.03 12.55 -0.16
CA GLY A 63 -6.58 11.88 -1.34
C GLY A 63 -8.04 11.45 -1.15
N THR A 64 -8.38 10.93 0.03
CA THR A 64 -9.76 10.58 0.40
C THR A 64 -10.65 11.83 0.43
N ALA A 65 -10.21 12.91 1.09
CA ALA A 65 -10.98 14.16 1.18
C ALA A 65 -11.19 14.84 -0.19
N MET A 66 -10.27 14.63 -1.12
CA MET A 66 -10.39 15.09 -2.51
C MET A 66 -11.27 14.18 -3.39
N GLY A 67 -11.79 13.07 -2.87
CA GLY A 67 -12.59 12.11 -3.62
C GLY A 67 -11.81 11.33 -4.69
N LEU A 68 -10.49 11.22 -4.55
CA LEU A 68 -9.64 10.49 -5.51
C LEU A 68 -9.77 8.98 -5.38
N GLY A 69 -10.27 8.52 -4.24
CA GLY A 69 -10.44 7.13 -3.89
C GLY A 69 -10.86 6.99 -2.43
N ARG A 70 -10.75 5.79 -1.90
CA ARG A 70 -11.24 5.46 -0.56
C ARG A 70 -10.23 4.71 0.29
N SER A 71 -10.25 4.96 1.59
CA SER A 71 -9.28 4.42 2.57
C SER A 71 -9.92 3.48 3.61
N ASP A 72 -11.23 3.24 3.50
CA ASP A 72 -12.05 2.35 4.32
C ASP A 72 -11.99 0.90 3.81
N LEU A 73 -10.84 0.24 4.05
CA LEU A 73 -10.54 -1.10 3.55
C LEU A 73 -11.61 -2.17 3.89
N ASP A 74 -12.23 -2.10 5.07
CA ASP A 74 -13.24 -3.08 5.53
C ASP A 74 -14.50 -3.13 4.66
N SER A 75 -14.72 -2.12 3.84
CA SER A 75 -15.88 -2.03 2.95
C SER A 75 -15.48 -2.13 1.47
N LEU A 76 -14.25 -2.56 1.21
CA LEU A 76 -13.75 -2.98 -0.09
C LEU A 76 -13.78 -4.50 -0.20
N LYS A 77 -14.00 -4.99 -1.42
CA LYS A 77 -13.77 -6.38 -1.75
C LYS A 77 -12.29 -6.56 -2.09
N ILE A 78 -11.53 -7.11 -1.15
CA ILE A 78 -10.10 -7.41 -1.32
C ILE A 78 -9.97 -8.93 -1.48
N GLU A 79 -9.25 -9.34 -2.53
CA GLU A 79 -8.98 -10.75 -2.83
C GLU A 79 -7.48 -10.96 -2.77
N GLU A 80 -7.04 -11.89 -1.93
CA GLU A 80 -5.64 -12.31 -1.84
C GLU A 80 -5.45 -13.60 -2.63
N ILE A 81 -4.58 -13.54 -3.65
CA ILE A 81 -4.32 -14.66 -4.55
C ILE A 81 -2.87 -15.09 -4.39
N ALA A 82 -2.66 -16.33 -3.94
CA ALA A 82 -1.33 -16.94 -3.95
C ALA A 82 -0.97 -17.36 -5.39
N VAL A 83 0.20 -16.91 -5.88
CA VAL A 83 0.68 -17.20 -7.23
C VAL A 83 2.00 -17.98 -7.14
N GLY A 84 2.17 -18.98 -8.01
CA GLY A 84 3.45 -19.68 -8.16
C GLY A 84 3.68 -20.87 -7.22
N THR A 85 2.62 -21.62 -6.88
CA THR A 85 2.74 -22.98 -6.32
C THR A 85 3.43 -23.94 -7.28
#